data_AF-A0A661MM36-F1
#
_entry.id   AF-A0A661MM36-F1
#
_cell.length_a   1.000
_cell.length_b   1.000
_cell.length_c   1.000
_cell.angle_alpha   90.00
_cell.angle_beta   90.00
_cell.angle_gamma   90.00
#
_symmetry.space_group_name_H-M   'P 1'
#
loop_
_entity.id
_entity.type
_entity.pdbx_description
1 polymer ?
#
loop_
_entity_poly.entity_id
_entity_poly.type
_entity_poly.pdbx_seq_one_letter_code
_entity_poly.pdbx_strand_id
1 'polypeptide(L)'
;MLLLEFLNGPWDGVKIPFKNEVEIHPKERSGVIHYPYDPAFHPVQVRASPGGVTLKDLQEGTEISVGYGETVLDGNTYFVIRREGGGDGDES
;
A
#
# COMPACT_ATOMS: atom_id res chain seq x y z
N MET A 1 12.35 0.40 -8.71
CA MET A 1 12.00 -0.24 -7.42
C MET A 1 10.57 0.12 -7.06
N LEU A 2 9.86 -0.61 -6.19
CA LEU A 2 8.53 -0.21 -5.72
C LEU A 2 8.56 0.25 -4.27
N LEU A 3 7.74 1.24 -3.95
CA LEU A 3 7.63 1.83 -2.62
C LEU A 3 6.17 1.86 -2.19
N LEU A 4 5.89 1.34 -1.01
CA LEU A 4 4.66 1.62 -0.26
C LEU A 4 4.92 2.85 0.60
N GLU A 5 4.11 3.89 0.47
CA GLU A 5 4.21 5.12 1.26
C GLU A 5 2.90 5.39 1.99
N PHE A 6 2.97 5.58 3.31
CA PHE A 6 1.84 6.03 4.12
C PHE A 6 1.76 7.55 4.08
N LEU A 7 0.54 8.08 3.97
CA LEU A 7 0.26 9.52 3.80
C LEU A 7 -0.41 10.15 5.03
N ASN A 8 -0.61 9.37 6.09
CA ASN A 8 -1.12 9.85 7.37
C ASN A 8 -0.75 8.92 8.54
N GLY A 9 -1.11 9.34 9.75
CA GLY A 9 -0.92 8.56 10.96
C GLY A 9 0.54 8.52 11.44
N PRO A 10 0.88 7.60 12.36
CA PRO A 10 2.22 7.52 12.93
C PRO A 10 3.33 7.16 11.95
N TRP A 11 2.98 6.62 10.77
CA TRP A 11 3.90 6.26 9.70
C TRP A 11 3.85 7.22 8.51
N ASP A 12 3.27 8.42 8.67
CA ASP A 12 3.26 9.43 7.63
C ASP A 12 4.66 9.69 7.05
N GLY A 13 4.79 9.62 5.72
CA GLY A 13 6.04 9.75 4.97
C GLY A 13 6.97 8.53 5.03
N VAL A 14 6.61 7.46 5.75
CA VAL A 14 7.39 6.21 5.77
C VAL A 14 7.28 5.52 4.42
N LYS A 15 8.44 5.25 3.79
CA LYS A 15 8.56 4.57 2.50
C LYS A 15 9.18 3.19 2.68
N ILE A 16 8.44 2.16 2.32
CA ILE A 16 8.84 0.76 2.49
C ILE A 16 9.08 0.13 1.11
N PRO A 17 10.33 -0.26 0.78
CA PRO A 17 10.62 -0.88 -0.50
C PRO A 17 10.10 -2.33 -0.55
N PHE A 18 9.52 -2.70 -1.69
CA PHE A 18 9.10 -4.07 -1.96
C PHE A 18 9.37 -4.43 -3.43
N LYS A 19 9.32 -5.73 -3.77
CA LYS A 19 9.64 -6.23 -5.12
C LYS A 19 8.43 -6.25 -6.05
N ASN A 20 7.50 -7.15 -5.76
CA ASN A 20 6.29 -7.39 -6.56
C ASN A 20 5.06 -7.49 -5.67
N GLU A 21 5.20 -8.04 -4.47
CA GLU A 21 4.10 -8.24 -3.53
C GLU A 21 4.55 -7.83 -2.13
N VAL A 22 3.61 -7.29 -1.35
CA VAL A 22 3.76 -7.04 0.07
C VAL A 22 2.41 -7.21 0.77
N GLU A 23 2.42 -7.71 2.00
CA GLU A 23 1.22 -7.76 2.85
C GLU A 23 1.37 -6.79 4.02
N ILE A 24 0.29 -6.12 4.37
CA ILE A 24 0.20 -5.21 5.51
C ILE A 24 -0.89 -5.76 6.43
N HIS A 25 -0.55 -5.99 7.70
CA HIS A 25 -1.46 -6.59 8.67
C HIS A 25 -1.53 -5.73 9.94
N PRO A 26 -2.73 -5.54 10.51
CA PRO A 26 -2.88 -4.85 11.81
C PRO A 26 -2.41 -5.70 12.99
N LYS A 27 -2.17 -6.99 12.79
CA LYS A 27 -1.67 -7.94 13.80
C LYS A 27 -0.27 -8.40 13.42
N GLU A 28 0.56 -8.63 14.43
CA GLU A 28 1.92 -9.15 14.23
C GLU A 28 1.90 -10.53 13.56
N ARG A 29 2.62 -10.66 12.44
CA ARG A 29 2.76 -11.89 11.66
C ARG A 29 4.13 -11.90 10.97
N SER A 30 4.73 -13.07 10.84
CA SER A 30 6.04 -13.20 10.19
C SER A 30 5.96 -12.93 8.68
N GLY A 31 6.91 -12.16 8.14
CA GLY A 31 7.04 -11.91 6.71
C GLY A 31 6.07 -10.87 6.13
N VAL A 32 5.38 -10.10 6.97
CA VAL A 32 4.46 -9.03 6.55
C VAL A 32 4.83 -7.72 7.24
N ILE A 33 4.30 -6.60 6.74
CA ILE A 33 4.38 -5.30 7.41
C ILE A 33 3.35 -5.29 8.53
N HIS A 34 3.80 -5.09 9.77
CA HIS A 34 2.92 -4.94 10.93
C HIS A 34 2.55 -3.46 11.12
N TYR A 35 1.27 -3.13 10.97
CA TYR A 35 0.73 -1.77 11.06
C TYR A 35 -0.43 -1.69 12.09
N PRO A 36 -0.15 -1.57 13.40
CA PRO A 36 -1.16 -1.70 14.47
C PRO A 36 -1.90 -0.39 14.84
N TYR A 37 -1.75 0.68 14.06
CA TYR A 37 -2.15 2.03 14.50
C TYR A 37 -3.59 2.42 14.18
N ASP A 38 -4.23 1.70 13.26
CA ASP A 38 -5.61 1.97 12.84
C ASP A 38 -6.49 0.73 13.09
N PRO A 39 -7.42 0.78 14.06
CA PRO A 39 -8.26 -0.35 14.40
C PRO A 39 -9.27 -0.72 13.31
N ALA A 40 -9.51 0.18 12.33
CA ALA A 40 -10.37 -0.07 11.18
C ALA A 40 -9.59 -0.55 9.95
N PHE A 41 -8.26 -0.67 10.03
CA PHE A 41 -7.43 -1.14 8.93
C PHE A 41 -7.59 -2.65 8.74
N HIS A 42 -7.85 -3.06 7.50
CA HIS A 42 -7.99 -4.45 7.13
C HIS A 42 -6.64 -5.02 6.69
N PRO A 43 -6.39 -6.33 6.89
CA PRO A 43 -5.20 -6.95 6.32
C PRO A 43 -5.28 -6.89 4.79
N VAL A 44 -4.29 -6.27 4.15
CA VAL A 44 -4.27 -6.06 2.70
C VAL A 44 -3.02 -6.68 2.06
N GLN A 45 -3.21 -7.33 0.92
CA GLN A 45 -2.13 -7.79 0.06
C GLN A 45 -2.05 -6.89 -1.18
N VAL A 46 -0.88 -6.30 -1.37
CA VAL A 46 -0.57 -5.43 -2.50
C VAL A 46 0.24 -6.23 -3.51
N ARG A 47 -0.25 -6.31 -4.74
CA ARG A 47 0.44 -6.94 -5.88
C ARG A 47 0.66 -5.92 -6.99
N ALA A 48 1.91 -5.68 -7.32
CA ALA A 48 2.28 -4.80 -8.40
C ALA A 48 2.54 -5.58 -9.69
N SER A 49 2.04 -5.02 -10.78
CA SER A 49 2.22 -5.54 -12.14
C SER A 49 2.69 -4.42 -13.08
N PRO A 50 3.15 -4.73 -14.30
CA PRO A 50 3.49 -3.71 -15.28
C PRO A 50 2.36 -2.70 -15.54
N GLY A 51 1.09 -3.13 -15.48
CA GLY A 51 -0.09 -2.31 -15.78
C GLY A 51 -0.68 -1.55 -14.59
N GLY A 52 -0.28 -1.84 -13.35
CA GLY A 52 -0.85 -1.19 -12.18
C GLY A 52 -0.62 -1.98 -10.89
N VAL A 53 -1.47 -1.71 -9.90
CA VAL A 53 -1.44 -2.33 -8.58
C VAL A 53 -2.79 -2.96 -8.30
N THR A 54 -2.79 -4.20 -7.87
CA THR A 54 -3.97 -4.88 -7.32
C THR A 54 -3.86 -4.91 -5.81
N LEU A 55 -4.91 -4.47 -5.13
CA LEU A 55 -5.05 -4.61 -3.68
C LEU A 55 -6.12 -5.65 -3.40
N LYS A 56 -5.77 -6.61 -2.56
CA LYS A 56 -6.68 -7.63 -2.07
C LYS A 56 -6.90 -7.43 -0.58
N ASP A 57 -8.15 -7.18 -0.21
CA ASP A 57 -8.59 -7.30 1.18
C ASP A 57 -8.53 -8.80 1.56
N LEU A 58 -7.72 -9.14 2.55
CA LEU A 58 -7.53 -10.53 3.02
C LEU A 58 -8.62 -10.98 4.01
N GLN A 59 -9.40 -10.05 4.55
CA GLN A 59 -10.53 -10.33 5.42
C GLN A 59 -11.80 -10.65 4.61
N GLU A 60 -12.12 -9.84 3.61
CA GLU A 60 -13.32 -10.01 2.77
C GLU A 60 -13.05 -10.75 1.45
N GLY A 61 -11.80 -10.79 1.00
CA GLY A 61 -11.41 -11.40 -0.26
C GLY A 61 -11.66 -10.53 -1.50
N THR A 62 -12.13 -9.30 -1.32
CA THR A 62 -12.37 -8.34 -2.39
C THR A 62 -11.06 -7.86 -3.00
N GLU A 63 -11.02 -7.74 -4.34
CA GLU A 63 -9.86 -7.22 -5.07
C GLU A 63 -10.23 -5.95 -5.84
N ILE A 64 -9.37 -4.92 -5.74
CA ILE A 64 -9.46 -3.69 -6.51
C ILE A 64 -8.16 -3.45 -7.28
N SER A 65 -8.26 -2.75 -8.41
CA SER A 65 -7.10 -2.34 -9.20
C SER A 65 -6.98 -0.82 -9.19
N VAL A 66 -5.78 -0.33 -8.89
CA VAL A 66 -5.43 1.09 -8.88
C VAL A 66 -4.14 1.32 -9.68
N GLY A 67 -3.97 2.54 -10.16
CA GLY A 67 -2.76 3.04 -10.76
C GLY A 67 -1.65 3.28 -9.73
N TYR A 68 -0.42 3.41 -10.22
CA TYR A 68 0.68 3.88 -9.39
C TYR A 68 0.46 5.35 -9.01
N GLY A 69 0.70 5.70 -7.75
CA GLY A 69 0.48 7.04 -7.23
C GLY A 69 -0.97 7.37 -6.88
N GLU A 70 -1.93 6.49 -7.15
CA GLU A 70 -3.31 6.67 -6.68
C GLU A 70 -3.40 6.43 -5.18
N THR A 71 -4.04 7.37 -4.47
CA THR A 71 -4.26 7.29 -3.03
C THR A 71 -5.30 6.24 -2.71
N VAL A 72 -4.90 5.26 -1.89
CA VAL A 72 -5.77 4.23 -1.33
C VAL A 72 -6.14 4.63 0.08
N LEU A 73 -7.41 4.45 0.43
CA LEU A 73 -7.92 4.53 1.80
C LEU A 73 -8.34 3.12 2.25
N ASP A 74 -7.76 2.65 3.35
CA ASP A 74 -8.24 1.46 4.06
C ASP A 74 -8.38 1.80 5.55
N GLY A 75 -9.55 1.51 6.12
CA GLY A 75 -9.95 2.08 7.41
C GLY A 75 -9.91 3.61 7.41
N ASN A 76 -9.01 4.17 8.22
CA ASN A 76 -8.66 5.59 8.30
C ASN A 76 -7.25 5.89 7.76
N THR A 77 -6.59 4.92 7.13
CA THR A 77 -5.20 5.01 6.70
C THR A 77 -5.11 5.26 5.20
N TYR A 78 -4.40 6.31 4.83
CA TYR A 78 -4.08 6.65 3.44
C TYR A 78 -2.69 6.14 3.08
N PHE A 79 -2.57 5.45 1.95
CA PHE A 79 -1.28 5.03 1.42
C PHE A 79 -1.26 5.00 -0.10
N VAL A 80 -0.06 5.01 -0.69
CA VAL A 80 0.16 4.96 -2.14
C VAL A 80 1.25 3.96 -2.48
N ILE A 81 1.19 3.41 -3.69
CA ILE A 81 2.26 2.61 -4.26
C ILE A 81 2.95 3.41 -5.37
N ARG A 82 4.26 3.64 -5.23
CA ARG A 82 5.08 4.37 -6.20
C ARG A 82 6.11 3.48 -6.87
N ARG A 83 6.50 3.87 -8.10
CA ARG A 83 7.68 3.35 -8.79
C ARG A 83 8.85 4.30 -8.58
N GLU A 84 9.91 3.81 -7.95
CA GLU A 84 11.19 4.52 -7.95
C GLU A 84 11.80 4.41 -9.36
N GLY A 85 11.88 5.55 -10.06
CA GLY A 85 12.49 5.67 -11.39
C GLY A 85 11.56 6.02 -12.56
N GLY A 86 10.34 6.50 -12.32
CA GLY A 86 9.43 6.92 -13.40
C GLY A 86 8.65 8.18 -13.04
N GLY A 87 9.16 9.33 -13.48
CA GLY A 87 8.46 10.60 -13.68
C GLY A 87 7.57 11.09 -12.54
N ASP A 88 8.09 12.03 -11.77
CA ASP A 88 7.30 13.17 -11.33
C ASP A 88 6.77 13.85 -12.61
N GLY A 89 5.57 13.44 -13.02
CA GLY A 89 4.98 13.81 -14.30
C GLY A 89 3.85 14.79 -14.07
N ASP A 90 4.24 16.07 -14.02
CA ASP A 90 3.42 17.22 -14.41
C ASP A 90 2.31 17.65 -13.42
N GLU A 91 2.69 18.52 -12.48
CA GLU A 91 1.80 19.61 -12.07
C GLU A 91 1.61 20.53 -13.30
N SER A 92 0.44 20.43 -13.94
CA SER A 92 -0.10 21.44 -14.87
C SER A 92 -1.44 21.97 -14.34
#